data_AF-A0A917FAR1-F1
#
_entry.id   AF-A0A917FAR1-F1
#
_cell.length_a   1.000
_cell.length_b   1.000
_cell.length_c   1.000
_cell.angle_alpha   90.00
_cell.angle_beta   90.00
_cell.angle_gamma   90.00
#
_symmetry.space_group_name_H-M   'P 1'
#
loop_
_entity.id
_entity.type
_entity.pdbx_description
1 polymer ?
#
loop_
_entity_poly.entity_id
_entity_poly.type
_entity_poly.pdbx_seq_one_letter_code
_entity_poly.pdbx_strand_id
1 'polypeptide(L)'
;MSRQAEQRLKRDRVLAFVLIGIGVIAAAGGWMNSYYNWADAGYFIGIACGGLSGGIGSMISVIAVGRSGKLRQNYEHQQDERNTYIRTQARSASHRVMFYSLCAATFVSAWGGWRTTTLCLLLMGLNVAAYLFYLMFYSYRY
;
A
#
# COMPACT_ATOMS: atom_id res chain seq x y z
N MET A 1 3.87 26.41 -2.81
CA MET A 1 2.80 25.48 -3.24
C MET A 1 2.00 26.05 -4.37
N SER A 2 2.32 25.59 -5.57
CA SER A 2 1.53 25.85 -6.76
C SER A 2 0.10 25.30 -6.60
N ARG A 3 -0.89 25.99 -7.17
CA ARG A 3 -2.30 25.53 -7.18
C ARG A 3 -2.44 24.10 -7.75
N GLN A 4 -1.56 23.73 -8.69
CA GLN A 4 -1.49 22.40 -9.28
C GLN A 4 -1.08 21.32 -8.27
N ALA A 5 -0.08 21.58 -7.42
CA ALA A 5 0.34 20.64 -6.39
C ALA A 5 -0.77 20.42 -5.34
N GLU A 6 -1.52 21.47 -5.00
CA GLU A 6 -2.61 21.39 -4.03
C GLU A 6 -3.79 20.56 -4.54
N GLN A 7 -4.15 20.72 -5.82
CA GLN A 7 -5.15 19.88 -6.48
C GLN A 7 -4.73 18.40 -6.53
N ARG A 8 -3.45 18.11 -6.79
CA ARG A 8 -2.93 16.74 -6.78
C ARG A 8 -3.03 16.09 -5.40
N LEU A 9 -2.65 16.80 -4.34
CA LEU A 9 -2.77 16.32 -2.96
C LEU A 9 -4.23 16.05 -2.56
N LYS A 10 -5.17 16.91 -2.98
CA LYS A 10 -6.61 16.66 -2.79
C LYS A 10 -7.06 15.39 -3.51
N ARG A 11 -6.65 15.19 -4.76
CA ARG A 11 -6.95 13.98 -5.55
C ARG A 11 -6.37 12.71 -4.91
N ASP A 12 -5.09 12.76 -4.51
CA ASP A 12 -4.41 11.62 -3.89
C ASP A 12 -5.04 11.26 -2.53
N ARG A 13 -5.55 12.24 -1.77
CA ARG A 13 -6.33 12.01 -0.55
C ARG A 13 -7.66 11.31 -0.85
N VAL A 14 -8.38 11.75 -1.88
CA VAL A 14 -9.65 11.10 -2.29
C VAL A 14 -9.39 9.66 -2.74
N LEU A 15 -8.36 9.42 -3.56
CA LEU A 15 -7.97 8.08 -3.99
C LEU A 15 -7.59 7.18 -2.80
N ALA A 16 -6.88 7.73 -1.80
CA ALA A 16 -6.58 7.01 -0.57
C ALA A 16 -7.84 6.56 0.16
N PHE A 17 -8.84 7.44 0.31
CA PHE A 17 -10.13 7.08 0.92
C PHE A 17 -10.90 6.03 0.11
N VAL A 18 -10.91 6.14 -1.22
CA VAL A 18 -11.55 5.15 -2.09
C VAL A 18 -10.89 3.78 -1.94
N LEU A 19 -9.56 3.71 -1.93
CA LEU A 19 -8.80 2.47 -1.72
C LEU A 19 -9.08 1.84 -0.34
N ILE A 20 -9.13 2.66 0.71
CA ILE A 20 -9.51 2.18 2.05
C ILE A 20 -10.94 1.64 2.03
N GLY A 21 -11.88 2.35 1.40
CA GLY A 21 -13.28 1.93 1.29
C GLY A 21 -13.43 0.58 0.58
N ILE A 22 -12.77 0.41 -0.57
CA ILE A 22 -12.72 -0.88 -1.30
C ILE A 22 -12.14 -1.96 -0.38
N GLY A 23 -11.06 -1.65 0.35
CA GLY A 23 -10.42 -2.56 1.27
C GLY A 23 -11.34 -3.03 2.40
N VAL A 24 -12.10 -2.11 3.01
CA VAL A 24 -13.08 -2.41 4.08
C VAL A 24 -14.23 -3.26 3.55
N ILE A 25 -14.80 -2.91 2.38
CA ILE A 25 -15.89 -3.67 1.76
C ILE A 25 -15.42 -5.10 1.44
N ALA A 26 -14.23 -5.24 0.86
CA ALA A 26 -13.65 -6.54 0.55
C ALA A 26 -13.36 -7.35 1.84
N ALA A 27 -12.92 -6.71 2.92
CA ALA A 27 -12.71 -7.38 4.21
C ALA A 27 -14.02 -7.95 4.77
N ALA A 28 -15.08 -7.14 4.75
CA ALA A 28 -16.41 -7.57 5.18
C ALA A 28 -16.96 -8.71 4.31
N GLY A 29 -16.82 -8.60 2.99
CA GLY A 29 -17.19 -9.65 2.04
C GLY A 29 -16.42 -10.95 2.28
N GLY A 30 -15.12 -10.87 2.56
CA GLY A 30 -14.28 -12.02 2.89
C GLY A 30 -14.65 -12.68 4.22
N TRP A 31 -15.02 -11.88 5.23
CA TRP A 31 -15.51 -12.41 6.50
C TRP A 31 -16.83 -13.16 6.34
N MET A 32 -17.78 -12.60 5.58
CA MET A 32 -19.07 -13.25 5.32
C MET A 32 -18.91 -14.53 4.49
N ASN A 33 -18.04 -14.52 3.48
CA ASN A 33 -17.77 -15.71 2.65
C ASN A 33 -16.95 -16.78 3.37
N SER A 34 -16.11 -16.41 4.35
CA SER A 34 -15.32 -17.38 5.12
C SER A 34 -16.18 -18.37 5.89
N TYR A 35 -17.46 -18.07 6.11
CA TYR A 35 -18.40 -18.96 6.76
C TYR A 35 -18.88 -20.10 5.84
N TYR A 36 -18.90 -19.87 4.52
CA TYR A 36 -19.46 -20.79 3.52
C TYR A 36 -18.38 -21.44 2.65
N ASN A 37 -17.39 -20.66 2.19
CA ASN A 37 -16.34 -21.16 1.33
C ASN A 37 -15.01 -20.43 1.59
N TRP A 38 -14.05 -21.18 2.14
CA TRP A 38 -12.76 -20.68 2.60
C TRP A 38 -11.83 -20.29 1.44
N ALA A 39 -11.99 -20.92 0.27
CA ALA A 39 -11.24 -20.56 -0.94
C ALA A 39 -11.65 -19.17 -1.46
N ASP A 40 -12.95 -18.90 -1.53
CA ASP A 40 -13.46 -17.61 -2.03
C ASP A 40 -13.14 -16.45 -1.07
N ALA A 41 -13.16 -16.73 0.23
CA ALA A 41 -12.73 -15.77 1.27
C ALA A 41 -11.28 -15.29 1.08
N GLY A 42 -10.39 -16.15 0.56
CA GLY A 42 -9.00 -15.80 0.28
C GLY A 42 -8.85 -14.65 -0.71
N TYR A 43 -9.66 -14.63 -1.79
CA TYR A 43 -9.62 -13.56 -2.79
C TYR A 43 -10.06 -12.22 -2.21
N PHE A 44 -11.15 -12.21 -1.45
CA PHE A 44 -11.67 -11.01 -0.79
C PHE A 44 -10.69 -10.45 0.24
N ILE A 45 -10.03 -11.32 1.01
CA ILE A 45 -9.00 -10.91 1.98
C ILE A 45 -7.75 -10.37 1.28
N GLY A 46 -7.38 -10.93 0.12
CA GLY A 46 -6.31 -10.39 -0.72
C GLY A 46 -6.60 -8.98 -1.23
N ILE A 47 -7.82 -8.75 -1.75
CA ILE A 47 -8.27 -7.42 -2.18
C ILE A 47 -8.33 -6.45 -0.99
N ALA A 48 -8.84 -6.91 0.14
CA ALA A 48 -8.89 -6.14 1.38
C ALA A 48 -7.50 -5.65 1.80
N CYS A 49 -6.53 -6.58 1.82
CA CYS A 49 -5.15 -6.30 2.17
C CYS A 49 -4.55 -5.24 1.24
N GLY A 50 -4.67 -5.41 -0.08
CA GLY A 50 -4.10 -4.48 -1.06
C GLY A 50 -4.75 -3.09 -1.00
N GLY A 51 -6.07 -3.03 -0.86
CA GLY A 51 -6.82 -1.78 -0.73
C GLY A 51 -6.46 -1.02 0.55
N LEU A 52 -6.42 -1.72 1.69
CA LEU A 52 -6.10 -1.11 2.98
C LEU A 52 -4.65 -0.65 3.06
N SER A 53 -3.68 -1.50 2.69
CA SER A 53 -2.26 -1.11 2.77
C SER A 53 -1.94 0.02 1.80
N GLY A 54 -2.45 -0.04 0.57
CA GLY A 54 -2.29 1.02 -0.43
C GLY A 54 -2.95 2.33 0.00
N GLY A 55 -4.18 2.25 0.50
CA GLY A 55 -4.93 3.42 0.97
C GLY A 55 -4.31 4.08 2.19
N ILE A 56 -3.93 3.31 3.22
CA ILE A 56 -3.26 3.82 4.43
C ILE A 56 -1.90 4.42 4.08
N GLY A 57 -1.07 3.72 3.30
CA GLY A 57 0.25 4.23 2.89
C GLY A 57 0.15 5.53 2.10
N SER A 58 -0.85 5.63 1.22
CA SER A 58 -1.12 6.86 0.45
C SER A 58 -1.62 8.00 1.36
N MET A 59 -2.44 7.70 2.37
CA MET A 59 -2.89 8.69 3.35
C MET A 59 -1.74 9.23 4.20
N ILE A 60 -0.86 8.35 4.70
CA ILE A 60 0.32 8.73 5.48
C ILE A 60 1.24 9.61 4.63
N SER A 61 1.44 9.26 3.35
CA SER A 61 2.24 10.05 2.42
C SER A 61 1.68 11.46 2.24
N VAL A 62 0.37 11.61 2.06
CA VAL A 62 -0.31 12.91 1.96
C VAL A 62 -0.12 13.75 3.22
N ILE A 63 -0.26 13.14 4.40
CA ILE A 63 -0.06 13.82 5.69
C ILE A 63 1.40 14.24 5.87
N ALA A 64 2.36 13.38 5.52
CA ALA A 64 3.78 13.66 5.63
C ALA A 64 4.20 14.84 4.73
N VAL A 65 3.69 14.89 3.49
CA VAL A 65 3.93 16.02 2.57
C VAL A 65 3.34 17.33 3.10
N GLY A 66 2.20 17.28 3.80
CA GLY A 66 1.61 18.47 4.42
C GLY A 66 2.40 19.01 5.62
N ARG A 67 3.15 18.16 6.33
CA ARG A 67 3.93 18.53 7.54
C ARG A 67 5.35 18.98 7.24
N SER A 68 6.00 18.47 6.20
CA SER A 68 7.41 18.78 5.89
C SER A 68 7.54 19.74 4.71
N GLY A 69 8.13 20.91 4.95
CA GLY A 69 8.43 21.89 3.91
C GLY A 69 9.33 21.33 2.79
N LYS A 70 10.31 20.48 3.15
CA LYS A 70 11.20 19.81 2.19
C LYS A 70 10.44 18.82 1.29
N LEU A 71 9.56 18.00 1.87
CA LEU A 71 8.74 17.05 1.08
C LEU A 71 7.78 17.79 0.15
N ARG A 72 7.24 18.93 0.59
CA ARG A 72 6.40 19.79 -0.23
C ARG A 72 7.16 20.39 -1.41
N GLN A 73 8.40 20.84 -1.18
CA GLN A 73 9.29 21.32 -2.25
C GLN A 73 9.64 20.21 -3.24
N ASN A 74 9.99 19.01 -2.75
CA ASN A 74 10.22 17.84 -3.59
C ASN A 74 8.96 17.43 -4.37
N TYR A 75 7.76 17.64 -3.81
CA TYR A 75 6.49 17.35 -4.47
C TYR A 75 6.17 18.39 -5.57
N GLU A 76 6.55 19.65 -5.37
CA GLU A 76 6.42 20.73 -6.36
C GLU A 76 7.42 20.54 -7.53
N HIS A 77 8.64 20.07 -7.25
CA HIS A 77 9.66 19.76 -8.26
C HIS A 77 9.45 18.40 -8.98
N GLN A 78 8.29 17.77 -8.84
CA GLN A 78 7.96 16.49 -9.52
C GLN A 78 7.75 16.61 -11.03
N GLN A 79 7.85 17.79 -11.62
CA GLN A 79 7.73 17.95 -13.08
C GLN A 79 9.01 17.57 -13.84
N ASP A 80 10.12 17.35 -13.15
CA ASP A 80 11.33 16.85 -13.80
C ASP A 80 11.15 15.38 -14.21
N GLU A 81 11.29 15.10 -15.51
CA GLU A 81 11.15 13.75 -16.09
C GLU A 81 12.03 12.72 -15.38
N ARG A 82 13.21 13.14 -14.93
CA ARG A 82 14.16 12.31 -14.16
C ARG A 82 13.59 11.84 -12.82
N ASN A 83 12.86 12.72 -12.12
CA ASN A 83 12.20 12.36 -10.85
C ASN A 83 10.99 11.44 -11.10
N THR A 84 10.27 11.65 -12.20
CA THR A 84 9.18 10.76 -12.61
C THR A 84 9.70 9.35 -12.92
N TYR A 85 10.83 9.25 -13.63
CA TYR A 85 11.49 7.97 -13.93
C TYR A 85 11.90 7.22 -12.66
N ILE A 86 12.64 7.87 -11.75
CA ILE A 86 13.10 7.26 -10.48
C ILE A 86 11.90 6.74 -9.68
N ARG A 87 10.81 7.52 -9.62
CA ARG A 87 9.61 7.14 -8.87
C ARG A 87 8.86 5.96 -9.50
N THR A 88 8.80 5.92 -10.83
CA THR A 88 8.19 4.80 -11.56
C THR A 88 8.99 3.52 -11.36
N GLN A 89 10.32 3.63 -11.36
CA GLN A 89 11.23 2.52 -11.08
C GLN A 89 11.09 2.03 -9.62
N ALA A 90 11.03 2.95 -8.65
CA ALA A 90 10.82 2.61 -7.24
C ALA A 90 9.46 1.94 -7.00
N ARG A 91 8.39 2.42 -7.65
CA ARG A 91 7.05 1.83 -7.57
C ARG A 91 6.99 0.44 -8.23
N SER A 92 7.68 0.26 -9.35
CA SER A 92 7.83 -1.06 -9.99
C SER A 92 8.60 -2.03 -9.09
N ALA A 93 9.67 -1.56 -8.43
CA ALA A 93 10.44 -2.36 -7.50
C ALA A 93 9.61 -2.76 -6.27
N SER A 94 8.85 -1.83 -5.68
CA SER A 94 7.96 -2.13 -4.56
C SER A 94 6.87 -3.14 -4.95
N HIS A 95 6.30 -3.02 -6.15
CA HIS A 95 5.33 -4.00 -6.67
C HIS A 95 5.96 -5.38 -6.85
N ARG A 96 7.19 -5.46 -7.38
CA ARG A 96 7.92 -6.73 -7.53
C ARG A 96 8.18 -7.39 -6.18
N VAL A 97 8.66 -6.62 -5.19
CA VAL A 97 8.87 -7.13 -3.84
C VAL A 97 7.56 -7.64 -3.23
N MET A 98 6.48 -6.87 -3.36
CA MET A 98 5.18 -7.26 -2.84
C MET A 98 4.67 -8.54 -3.53
N PHE A 99 4.79 -8.64 -4.87
CA PHE A 99 4.39 -9.82 -5.63
C PHE A 99 5.18 -11.07 -5.23
N TYR A 100 6.51 -10.98 -5.13
CA TYR A 100 7.34 -12.10 -4.68
C TYR A 100 7.03 -12.52 -3.24
N SER A 101 6.77 -11.56 -2.35
CA SER A 101 6.37 -11.86 -0.97
C SER A 101 5.04 -12.60 -0.91
N LEU A 102 4.10 -12.26 -1.80
CA LEU A 102 2.81 -12.92 -1.92
C LEU A 102 2.95 -14.34 -2.45
N CYS A 103 3.73 -14.55 -3.52
CA CYS A 103 4.03 -15.88 -4.06
C CYS A 103 4.72 -16.79 -3.03
N ALA A 104 5.67 -16.26 -2.26
CA ALA A 104 6.32 -17.01 -1.20
C ALA A 104 5.33 -17.41 -0.10
N ALA A 105 4.40 -16.52 0.25
CA ALA A 105 3.31 -16.81 1.19
C ALA A 105 2.45 -17.98 0.76
N THR A 106 2.03 -17.97 -0.52
CA THR A 106 1.16 -19.01 -1.07
C THR A 106 1.87 -20.35 -1.09
N PHE A 107 3.16 -20.37 -1.46
CA PHE A 107 3.97 -21.59 -1.41
C PHE A 107 4.10 -22.14 0.02
N VAL A 108 4.40 -21.28 1.00
CA VAL A 108 4.52 -21.70 2.41
C VAL A 108 3.18 -22.18 2.98
N SER A 109 2.07 -21.54 2.62
CA SER A 109 0.73 -21.98 3.01
C SER A 109 0.37 -23.34 2.39
N ALA A 110 0.70 -23.55 1.11
CA ALA A 110 0.44 -24.78 0.40
C ALA A 110 1.23 -25.97 0.96
N TRP A 111 2.46 -25.76 1.42
CA TRP A 111 3.29 -26.83 2.00
C TRP A 111 3.08 -27.05 3.50
N GLY A 112 2.82 -25.99 4.27
CA GLY A 112 2.74 -26.08 5.74
C GLY A 112 1.36 -26.46 6.28
N GLY A 113 0.32 -26.52 5.44
CA GLY A 113 -1.07 -26.71 5.87
C GLY A 113 -1.61 -25.55 6.72
N TRP A 114 -0.86 -24.44 6.81
CA TRP A 114 -1.27 -23.25 7.56
C TRP A 114 -2.34 -22.51 6.78
N ARG A 115 -3.39 -22.06 7.47
CA ARG A 115 -4.46 -21.25 6.89
C ARG A 115 -3.85 -20.05 6.19
N THR A 116 -4.09 -19.94 4.88
CA THR A 116 -3.58 -18.88 3.98
C THR A 116 -3.88 -17.48 4.52
N THR A 117 -4.99 -17.37 5.25
CA THR A 117 -5.45 -16.16 5.95
C THR A 117 -4.45 -15.62 6.98
N THR A 118 -3.85 -16.49 7.79
CA THR A 118 -2.91 -16.09 8.85
C THR A 118 -1.60 -15.60 8.26
N LEU A 119 -1.13 -16.23 7.18
CA LEU A 119 0.06 -15.83 6.44
C LEU A 119 -0.14 -14.49 5.71
N CYS A 120 -1.30 -14.27 5.07
CA CYS A 120 -1.62 -13.00 4.44
C CYS A 120 -1.67 -11.84 5.45
N LEU A 121 -2.24 -12.03 6.64
CA LEU A 121 -2.25 -11.01 7.69
C LEU A 121 -0.85 -10.69 8.22
N LEU A 122 -0.01 -11.71 8.39
CA LEU A 122 1.37 -11.53 8.85
C LEU A 122 2.22 -10.77 7.81
N LEU A 123 2.02 -11.08 6.53
CA LEU A 123 2.64 -10.35 5.42
C LEU A 123 2.13 -8.93 5.23
N MET A 124 0.85 -8.68 5.56
CA MET A 124 0.32 -7.32 5.62
C MET A 124 1.05 -6.52 6.70
N GLY A 125 1.21 -7.09 7.89
CA GLY A 125 2.00 -6.50 8.97
C GLY A 125 3.45 -6.22 8.57
N LEU A 126 4.12 -7.19 7.94
CA LEU A 126 5.50 -7.05 7.45
C LEU A 126 5.63 -5.99 6.34
N ASN A 127 4.71 -5.94 5.38
CA ASN A 127 4.73 -4.93 4.32
C ASN A 127 4.49 -3.51 4.88
N VAL A 128 3.55 -3.36 5.82
CA VAL A 128 3.34 -2.09 6.51
C VAL A 128 4.58 -1.69 7.31
N ALA A 129 5.19 -2.62 8.05
CA ALA A 129 6.40 -2.37 8.82
C ALA A 129 7.59 -2.01 7.91
N ALA A 130 7.81 -2.72 6.81
CA ALA A 130 8.86 -2.43 5.83
C ALA A 130 8.64 -1.07 5.16
N TYR A 131 7.39 -0.74 4.84
CA TYR A 131 7.03 0.57 4.29
C TYR A 131 7.30 1.71 5.28
N LEU A 132 6.91 1.54 6.55
CA LEU A 132 7.20 2.49 7.62
C LEU A 132 8.70 2.65 7.86
N PHE A 133 9.45 1.54 7.83
CA PHE A 133 10.91 1.55 7.97
C PHE A 133 11.57 2.31 6.81
N TYR A 134 11.11 2.09 5.58
CA TYR A 134 11.58 2.82 4.40
C TYR A 134 11.27 4.32 4.50
N LEU A 135 10.07 4.69 4.95
CA LEU A 135 9.67 6.07 5.20
C LEU A 135 10.55 6.74 6.26
N MET A 136 10.81 6.08 7.40
CA MET A 136 11.69 6.59 8.44
C MET A 136 13.11 6.79 7.93
N PHE A 137 13.69 5.78 7.26
CA PHE A 137 15.03 5.84 6.72
C PHE A 137 15.19 6.99 5.71
N TYR A 138 14.22 7.15 4.80
CA TYR A 138 14.26 8.22 3.81
C TYR A 138 14.05 9.60 4.44
N SER A 139 13.18 9.72 5.46
CA SER A 139 12.96 10.98 6.19
C SER A 139 14.14 11.42 7.06
N TYR A 140 14.95 10.46 7.53
CA TYR A 140 16.14 10.75 8.32
C TYR A 140 17.32 11.16 7.44
N ARG A 141 17.39 10.61 6.23
CA ARG A 141 18.52 10.78 5.31
C ARG A 141 18.36 11.96 4.34
N TYR A 142 17.14 12.44 4.10
CA TYR A 142 16.81 13.50 3.14
C TYR A 142 15.83 14.53 3.73
#